data_AF-A0A847MZE3-F1
#
_entry.id   AF-A0A847MZE3-F1
#
_cell.length_a   1.000
_cell.length_b   1.000
_cell.length_c   1.000
_cell.angle_alpha   90.00
_cell.angle_beta   90.00
_cell.angle_gamma   90.00
#
_symmetry.space_group_name_H-M   'P 1'
#
loop_
_entity.id
_entity.type
_entity.pdbx_description
1 polymer ?
#
loop_
_entity_poly.entity_id
_entity_poly.type
_entity_poly.pdbx_seq_one_letter_code
_entity_poly.pdbx_strand_id
1 'polypeptide(L)'
;MASNGRYTTLLLFEAFEEALKALVAEDEQVLTWPKAKISYAHCLAGQLQLSLRRVLGLSEDSASPTFFSLPSDVKVDIFVQGTDVLVHDRKGKNLLGLIFSTDYLSKAQQELLHQKQKEGCRLVLGAAFLPQKEYVLLYRPKQESMEYLHFNRYDGTTTLLKQREVEGESDIRQLVLGIKDRKKRKKVVSEPGQ
;
A
#
# COMPACT_ATOMS: atom_id res chain seq x y z
N MET A 1 -11.14 -30.02 -11.32
CA MET A 1 -10.06 -29.04 -11.62
C MET A 1 -10.70 -27.67 -11.87
N ALA A 2 -10.78 -26.80 -10.85
CA ALA A 2 -11.24 -25.42 -11.00
C ALA A 2 -10.85 -24.63 -9.75
N SER A 3 -10.05 -23.57 -9.89
CA SER A 3 -10.06 -22.34 -9.04
C SER A 3 -8.75 -21.54 -8.99
N ASN A 4 -7.74 -21.78 -9.84
CA ASN A 4 -6.51 -20.95 -9.82
C ASN A 4 -6.70 -19.48 -10.29
N GLY A 5 -7.90 -19.11 -10.73
CA GLY A 5 -8.22 -17.80 -11.33
C GLY A 5 -9.11 -16.87 -10.50
N ARG A 6 -9.60 -17.25 -9.31
CA ARG A 6 -10.63 -16.45 -8.61
C ARG A 6 -10.13 -15.13 -8.02
N TYR A 7 -8.89 -15.07 -7.57
CA TYR A 7 -8.31 -13.86 -6.98
C TYR A 7 -7.46 -13.12 -8.02
N THR A 8 -8.09 -12.29 -8.84
CA THR A 8 -7.37 -11.40 -9.76
C THR A 8 -6.79 -10.21 -9.00
N THR A 9 -5.77 -9.56 -9.56
CA THR A 9 -5.20 -8.34 -8.96
C THR A 9 -6.26 -7.24 -8.77
N LEU A 10 -7.24 -7.17 -9.68
CA LEU A 10 -8.36 -6.24 -9.59
C LEU A 10 -9.23 -6.54 -8.36
N LEU A 11 -9.68 -7.80 -8.21
CA LEU A 11 -10.55 -8.19 -7.09
C LEU A 11 -9.85 -8.04 -5.73
N LEU A 12 -8.54 -8.32 -5.68
CA LEU A 12 -7.74 -8.11 -4.46
C LEU A 12 -7.61 -6.62 -4.12
N PHE A 13 -7.51 -5.75 -5.13
CA PHE A 13 -7.44 -4.31 -4.93
C PHE A 13 -8.79 -3.74 -4.50
N GLU A 14 -9.88 -4.15 -5.16
CA GLU A 14 -11.25 -3.77 -4.82
C GLU A 14 -11.63 -4.20 -3.39
N ALA A 15 -11.30 -5.44 -3.02
CA ALA A 15 -11.51 -5.91 -1.65
C ALA A 15 -10.67 -5.13 -0.64
N PHE A 16 -9.46 -4.70 -1.00
CA PHE A 16 -8.65 -3.83 -0.16
C PHE A 16 -9.25 -2.43 -0.02
N GLU A 17 -9.75 -1.83 -1.10
CA GLU A 17 -10.41 -0.52 -1.05
C GLU A 17 -11.67 -0.54 -0.18
N GLU A 18 -12.50 -1.57 -0.33
CA GLU A 18 -13.67 -1.75 0.54
C GLU A 18 -13.26 -1.91 2.01
N ALA A 19 -12.23 -2.72 2.29
CA ALA A 19 -11.74 -2.93 3.64
C ALA A 19 -11.17 -1.65 4.26
N LEU A 20 -10.46 -0.84 3.46
CA LEU A 20 -9.93 0.44 3.87
C LEU A 20 -11.06 1.44 4.15
N LYS A 21 -12.10 1.45 3.32
CA LYS A 21 -13.30 2.27 3.53
C LYS A 21 -14.03 1.89 4.81
N ALA A 22 -14.20 0.58 5.07
CA ALA A 22 -14.81 0.09 6.30
C ALA A 22 -13.96 0.44 7.54
N LEU A 23 -12.64 0.28 7.46
CA LEU A 23 -11.72 0.64 8.54
C LEU A 23 -11.81 2.14 8.89
N VAL A 24 -11.87 3.01 7.88
CA VAL A 24 -12.02 4.46 8.10
C VAL A 24 -13.41 4.82 8.64
N ALA A 25 -14.45 4.09 8.27
CA ALA A 25 -15.81 4.37 8.74
C ALA A 25 -16.08 3.84 10.17
N GLU A 26 -15.59 2.65 10.50
CA GLU A 26 -15.92 1.94 11.74
C GLU A 26 -14.83 2.06 12.82
N ASP A 27 -13.56 2.10 12.39
CA ASP A 27 -12.39 1.96 13.27
C ASP A 27 -11.46 3.18 13.22
N GLU A 28 -11.93 4.36 12.80
CA GLU A 28 -11.11 5.58 12.71
C GLU A 28 -10.42 5.90 14.05
N GLN A 29 -11.10 5.65 15.16
CA GLN A 29 -10.56 5.90 16.49
C GLN A 29 -9.28 5.11 16.74
N VAL A 30 -9.16 3.89 16.21
CA VAL A 30 -7.94 3.10 16.34
C VAL A 30 -6.79 3.89 15.73
N LEU A 31 -6.99 4.65 14.63
CA LEU A 31 -5.94 5.43 13.91
C LEU A 31 -5.30 6.52 14.78
N THR A 32 -5.94 6.87 15.90
CA THR A 32 -5.44 7.88 16.85
C THR A 32 -4.56 7.29 17.95
N TRP A 33 -4.54 5.96 18.10
CA TRP A 33 -3.84 5.32 19.21
C TRP A 33 -2.32 5.26 18.99
N PRO A 34 -1.51 5.59 20.02
CA PRO A 34 -0.07 5.53 19.90
C PRO A 34 0.39 4.07 19.76
N LYS A 35 1.25 3.80 18.76
CA LYS A 35 1.84 2.47 18.49
C LYS A 35 0.82 1.35 18.25
N ALA A 36 -0.40 1.67 17.77
CA ALA A 36 -1.45 0.69 17.53
C ALA A 36 -1.29 -0.11 16.22
N LYS A 37 -0.05 -0.32 15.76
CA LYS A 37 0.25 -1.04 14.51
C LYS A 37 -0.44 -2.41 14.47
N ILE A 38 -0.43 -3.10 15.60
CA ILE A 38 -1.06 -4.44 15.70
C ILE A 38 -2.58 -4.36 15.61
N SER A 39 -3.19 -3.38 16.28
CA SER A 39 -4.63 -3.15 16.23
C SER A 39 -5.09 -2.83 14.79
N TYR A 40 -4.33 -2.00 14.05
CA TYR A 40 -4.59 -1.74 12.64
C TYR A 40 -4.53 -2.99 11.79
N ALA A 41 -3.49 -3.80 11.99
CA ALA A 41 -3.33 -5.06 11.28
C ALA A 41 -4.57 -5.94 11.47
N HIS A 42 -5.02 -6.04 12.71
CA HIS A 42 -6.13 -6.89 13.09
C HIS A 42 -7.46 -6.39 12.53
N CYS A 43 -7.80 -5.10 12.72
CA CYS A 43 -9.02 -4.52 12.17
C CYS A 43 -9.03 -4.62 10.64
N LEU A 44 -7.92 -4.25 9.98
CA LEU A 44 -7.82 -4.33 8.53
C LEU A 44 -7.89 -5.77 8.01
N ALA A 45 -7.24 -6.73 8.69
CA ALA A 45 -7.32 -8.15 8.31
C ALA A 45 -8.75 -8.69 8.41
N GLY A 46 -9.48 -8.32 9.47
CA GLY A 46 -10.88 -8.67 9.66
C GLY A 46 -11.76 -8.11 8.55
N GLN A 47 -11.66 -6.80 8.28
CA GLN A 47 -12.41 -6.14 7.22
C GLN A 47 -12.03 -6.70 5.83
N LEU A 48 -10.75 -6.96 5.58
CA LEU A 48 -10.27 -7.54 4.34
C LEU A 48 -10.83 -8.94 4.12
N GLN A 49 -10.92 -9.76 5.16
CA GLN A 49 -11.57 -11.07 5.05
C GLN A 49 -13.04 -10.94 4.65
N LEU A 50 -13.79 -9.99 5.23
CA LEU A 50 -15.19 -9.73 4.88
C LEU A 50 -15.33 -9.19 3.45
N SER A 51 -14.55 -8.19 3.07
CA SER A 51 -14.55 -7.60 1.72
C SER A 51 -14.18 -8.63 0.66
N LEU A 52 -13.21 -9.51 0.90
CA LEU A 52 -12.89 -10.61 -0.01
C LEU A 52 -14.07 -11.56 -0.22
N ARG A 53 -14.91 -11.78 0.79
CA ARG A 53 -16.12 -12.61 0.63
C ARG A 53 -17.16 -11.91 -0.25
N ARG A 54 -17.40 -10.63 0.00
CA ARG A 54 -18.38 -9.83 -0.75
C ARG A 54 -18.02 -9.75 -2.23
N VAL A 55 -16.76 -9.41 -2.52
CA VAL A 55 -16.24 -9.33 -3.89
C VAL A 55 -16.28 -10.68 -4.62
N LEU A 56 -16.21 -11.79 -3.88
CA LEU A 56 -16.36 -13.14 -4.43
C LEU A 56 -17.82 -13.63 -4.52
N GLY A 57 -18.80 -12.81 -4.11
CA GLY A 57 -20.22 -13.17 -4.11
C GLY A 57 -20.55 -14.32 -3.15
N LEU A 58 -19.80 -14.47 -2.05
CA LEU A 58 -20.07 -15.48 -1.03
C LEU A 58 -21.17 -15.02 -0.09
N SER A 59 -21.86 -15.97 0.55
CA SER A 59 -22.93 -15.67 1.50
C SER A 59 -22.41 -14.80 2.66
N GLU A 60 -23.14 -13.71 2.93
CA GLU A 60 -22.91 -12.81 4.07
C GLU A 60 -23.69 -13.26 5.32
N ASP A 61 -24.34 -14.42 5.30
CA ASP A 61 -25.11 -14.91 6.44
C ASP A 61 -24.17 -15.32 7.58
N SER A 62 -24.22 -14.57 8.68
CA SER A 62 -23.40 -14.79 9.89
C SER A 62 -23.76 -16.09 10.60
N ALA A 63 -24.96 -16.64 10.35
CA ALA A 63 -25.35 -17.95 10.85
C ALA A 63 -24.74 -19.11 10.04
N SER A 64 -24.12 -18.82 8.89
CA SER A 64 -23.50 -19.86 8.07
C SER A 64 -22.21 -20.37 8.71
N PRO A 65 -21.99 -21.70 8.77
CA PRO A 65 -20.75 -22.26 9.32
C PRO A 65 -19.51 -21.89 8.48
N THR A 66 -19.73 -21.46 7.24
CA THR A 66 -18.70 -21.01 6.30
C THR A 66 -18.49 -19.49 6.31
N PHE A 67 -19.09 -18.76 7.26
CA PHE A 67 -18.99 -17.30 7.33
C PHE A 67 -17.53 -16.81 7.45
N PHE A 68 -16.70 -17.53 8.20
CA PHE A 68 -15.28 -17.20 8.38
C PHE A 68 -14.33 -17.90 7.39
N SER A 69 -14.84 -18.70 6.45
CA SER A 69 -13.99 -19.46 5.52
C SER A 69 -13.92 -18.82 4.15
N LEU A 70 -12.70 -18.52 3.67
CA LEU A 70 -12.47 -18.11 2.28
C LEU A 70 -12.28 -19.35 1.36
N PRO A 71 -12.67 -19.25 0.08
CA PRO A 71 -12.47 -20.32 -0.90
C PRO A 71 -10.99 -20.65 -1.10
N SER A 72 -10.71 -21.88 -1.52
CA SER A 72 -9.35 -22.36 -1.84
C SER A 72 -8.38 -22.34 -0.65
N ASP A 73 -8.90 -22.46 0.58
CA ASP A 73 -8.09 -22.49 1.81
C ASP A 73 -7.21 -21.24 1.99
N VAL A 74 -7.74 -20.10 1.55
CA VAL A 74 -7.09 -18.79 1.72
C VAL A 74 -7.22 -18.33 3.16
N LYS A 75 -6.13 -17.77 3.70
CA LYS A 75 -6.05 -17.18 5.03
C LYS A 75 -5.54 -15.75 4.95
N VAL A 76 -5.95 -14.96 5.94
CA VAL A 76 -5.48 -13.59 6.16
C VAL A 76 -4.79 -13.60 7.50
N ASP A 77 -3.46 -13.48 7.49
CA ASP A 77 -2.65 -13.47 8.69
C ASP A 77 -1.98 -12.09 8.88
N ILE A 78 -1.60 -11.78 10.12
CA ILE A 78 -0.96 -10.50 10.48
C ILE A 78 0.49 -10.72 10.94
N PHE A 79 1.37 -9.77 10.64
CA PHE A 79 2.81 -9.78 11.00
C PHE A 79 3.58 -11.05 10.58
N VAL A 80 3.24 -11.61 9.43
CA VAL A 80 3.90 -12.81 8.89
C VAL A 80 4.87 -12.39 7.78
N GLN A 81 6.04 -13.03 7.70
CA GLN A 81 7.05 -12.83 6.64
C GLN A 81 7.47 -11.35 6.43
N GLY A 82 7.44 -10.53 7.48
CA GLY A 82 7.78 -9.11 7.43
C GLY A 82 6.69 -8.22 6.81
N THR A 83 5.56 -8.77 6.37
CA THR A 83 4.37 -8.01 6.00
C THR A 83 3.46 -7.82 7.19
N ASP A 84 2.76 -6.70 7.24
CA ASP A 84 1.89 -6.41 8.36
C ASP A 84 0.54 -7.14 8.24
N VAL A 85 0.01 -7.29 7.02
CA VAL A 85 -1.11 -8.19 6.69
C VAL A 85 -0.75 -8.98 5.44
N LEU A 86 -0.99 -10.28 5.45
CA LEU A 86 -0.72 -11.20 4.34
C LEU A 86 -1.94 -12.06 4.04
N VAL A 87 -2.40 -12.01 2.80
CA VAL A 87 -3.37 -12.96 2.25
C VAL A 87 -2.62 -14.01 1.47
N HIS A 88 -2.77 -15.28 1.84
CA HIS A 88 -2.11 -16.39 1.16
C HIS A 88 -2.99 -17.65 1.12
N ASP A 89 -2.68 -18.53 0.17
CA ASP A 89 -3.21 -19.90 0.14
C ASP A 89 -2.36 -20.78 1.07
N ARG A 90 -2.95 -21.78 1.73
CA ARG A 90 -2.21 -22.83 2.47
C ARG A 90 -1.20 -23.58 1.62
N LYS A 91 -1.33 -23.55 0.30
CA LYS A 91 -0.33 -24.08 -0.66
C LYS A 91 0.93 -23.21 -0.76
N GLY A 92 1.03 -22.12 0.00
CA GLY A 92 2.20 -21.25 0.06
C GLY A 92 2.21 -20.13 -1.00
N LYS A 93 1.09 -19.90 -1.69
CA LYS A 93 0.98 -18.82 -2.68
C LYS A 93 0.53 -17.52 -2.01
N ASN A 94 1.38 -16.50 -2.06
CA ASN A 94 1.06 -15.16 -1.55
C ASN A 94 0.17 -14.41 -2.57
N LEU A 95 -1.00 -13.96 -2.12
CA LEU A 95 -1.98 -13.27 -2.95
C LEU A 95 -1.91 -11.76 -2.77
N LEU A 96 -1.95 -11.28 -1.52
CA LEU A 96 -1.89 -9.86 -1.20
C LEU A 96 -0.98 -9.63 0.00
N GLY A 97 0.04 -8.78 -0.15
CA GLY A 97 0.88 -8.32 0.95
C GLY A 97 0.66 -6.84 1.23
N LEU A 98 0.40 -6.49 2.49
CA LEU A 98 0.21 -5.12 2.94
C LEU A 98 1.29 -4.74 3.94
N ILE A 99 1.83 -3.54 3.76
CA ILE A 99 2.77 -2.91 4.69
C ILE A 99 2.23 -1.53 5.01
N PHE A 100 2.16 -1.18 6.29
CA PHE A 100 1.66 0.13 6.69
C PHE A 100 2.57 0.88 7.63
N SER A 101 2.36 2.18 7.63
CA SER A 101 3.02 3.15 8.47
C SER A 101 2.02 4.22 8.91
N THR A 102 2.19 4.74 10.12
CA THR A 102 1.47 5.93 10.61
C THR A 102 2.07 7.22 10.06
N ASP A 103 3.20 7.11 9.38
CA ASP A 103 3.88 8.17 8.63
C ASP A 103 4.06 7.72 7.17
N TYR A 104 4.86 8.44 6.40
CA TYR A 104 5.29 7.96 5.08
C TYR A 104 6.09 6.65 5.21
N LEU A 105 6.06 5.80 4.17
CA LEU A 105 6.86 4.58 4.15
C LEU A 105 8.34 4.93 4.03
N SER A 106 9.17 4.34 4.90
CA SER A 106 10.61 4.46 4.83
C SER A 106 11.19 3.80 3.57
N LYS A 107 12.43 4.13 3.21
CA LYS A 107 13.11 3.50 2.06
C LYS A 107 13.18 1.97 2.21
N ALA A 108 13.47 1.48 3.42
CA ALA A 108 13.50 0.05 3.72
C ALA A 108 12.12 -0.61 3.53
N GLN A 109 11.03 0.06 3.90
CA GLN A 109 9.67 -0.46 3.67
C GLN A 109 9.31 -0.46 2.18
N GLN A 110 9.73 0.56 1.43
CA GLN A 110 9.53 0.60 -0.03
C GLN A 110 10.32 -0.51 -0.74
N GLU A 111 11.56 -0.77 -0.33
CA GLU A 111 12.36 -1.89 -0.82
C GLU A 111 11.71 -3.25 -0.50
N LEU A 112 11.14 -3.39 0.70
CA LEU A 112 10.40 -4.58 1.10
C LEU A 112 9.17 -4.82 0.20
N LEU A 113 8.45 -3.76 -0.22
CA LEU A 113 7.35 -3.90 -1.19
C LEU A 113 7.85 -4.49 -2.52
N HIS A 114 8.98 -4.00 -3.04
CA HIS A 114 9.58 -4.54 -4.27
C HIS A 114 10.06 -5.98 -4.09
N GLN A 115 10.64 -6.31 -2.95
CA GLN A 115 11.07 -7.67 -2.65
C GLN A 115 9.86 -8.63 -2.64
N LYS A 116 8.77 -8.26 -1.97
CA LYS A 116 7.55 -9.08 -1.92
C LYS A 116 6.91 -9.28 -3.28
N GLN A 117 6.99 -8.28 -4.16
CA GLN A 117 6.56 -8.42 -5.55
C GLN A 117 7.45 -9.40 -6.33
N LYS A 118 8.77 -9.35 -6.14
CA LYS A 118 9.73 -10.29 -6.76
C LYS A 118 9.58 -11.72 -6.24
N GLU A 119 9.17 -11.90 -4.98
CA GLU A 119 8.84 -13.19 -4.37
C GLU A 119 7.57 -13.85 -4.98
N GLY A 120 6.89 -13.15 -5.90
CA GLY A 120 5.73 -13.69 -6.63
C GLY A 120 4.39 -13.42 -5.96
N CYS A 121 4.33 -12.48 -5.00
CA CYS A 121 3.06 -12.01 -4.45
C CYS A 121 2.24 -11.31 -5.53
N ARG A 122 0.96 -11.69 -5.68
CA ARG A 122 0.12 -11.23 -6.81
C ARG A 122 -0.20 -9.74 -6.75
N LEU A 123 -0.37 -9.20 -5.55
CA LEU A 123 -0.55 -7.78 -5.29
C LEU A 123 0.21 -7.41 -4.02
N VAL A 124 0.92 -6.29 -4.06
CA VAL A 124 1.63 -5.76 -2.90
C VAL A 124 1.28 -4.28 -2.80
N LEU A 125 0.89 -3.84 -1.61
CA LEU A 125 0.52 -2.44 -1.36
C LEU A 125 1.17 -1.95 -0.07
N GLY A 126 1.69 -0.73 -0.11
CA GLY A 126 2.01 0.06 1.05
C GLY A 126 0.87 1.01 1.38
N ALA A 127 0.56 1.23 2.64
CA ALA A 127 -0.41 2.23 3.08
C ALA A 127 0.19 3.14 4.17
N ALA A 128 0.25 4.44 3.90
CA ALA A 128 0.63 5.46 4.86
C ALA A 128 -0.62 6.17 5.39
N PHE A 129 -0.93 5.90 6.65
CA PHE A 129 -2.05 6.50 7.38
C PHE A 129 -1.57 7.78 8.05
N LEU A 130 -1.67 8.90 7.35
CA LEU A 130 -1.23 10.21 7.85
C LEU A 130 -2.36 10.86 8.66
N PRO A 131 -2.33 10.90 10.01
CA PRO A 131 -3.50 11.31 10.81
C PRO A 131 -3.94 12.76 10.53
N GLN A 132 -3.00 13.61 10.11
CA GLN A 132 -3.23 15.02 9.81
C GLN A 132 -3.72 15.28 8.38
N LYS A 133 -3.92 14.24 7.57
CA LYS A 133 -4.35 14.36 6.17
C LYS A 133 -5.69 13.66 5.97
N GLU A 134 -6.49 14.24 5.10
CA GLU A 134 -7.80 13.73 4.69
C GLU A 134 -7.71 12.52 3.72
N TYR A 135 -6.49 12.05 3.43
CA TYR A 135 -6.24 10.91 2.55
C TYR A 135 -5.33 9.87 3.19
N VAL A 136 -5.37 8.66 2.65
CA VAL A 136 -4.39 7.60 2.88
C VAL A 136 -3.53 7.49 1.61
N LEU A 137 -2.21 7.53 1.77
CA LEU A 137 -1.28 7.42 0.64
C LEU A 137 -0.94 5.95 0.41
N LEU A 138 -1.27 5.43 -0.76
CA LEU A 138 -0.98 4.06 -1.15
C LEU A 138 0.26 4.01 -2.04
N TYR A 139 1.07 2.98 -1.85
CA TYR A 139 2.31 2.73 -2.57
C TYR A 139 2.15 1.40 -3.28
N ARG A 140 2.29 1.39 -4.59
CA ARG A 140 2.22 0.17 -5.39
C ARG A 140 3.54 -0.01 -6.14
N PRO A 141 4.31 -1.06 -5.83
CA PRO A 141 5.52 -1.35 -6.57
C PRO A 141 5.17 -1.87 -7.98
N LYS A 142 5.93 -1.44 -8.98
CA LYS A 142 5.79 -1.84 -10.37
C LYS A 142 7.16 -1.99 -11.01
N GLN A 143 7.68 -3.21 -11.06
CA GLN A 143 9.01 -3.57 -11.58
C GLN A 143 10.12 -2.65 -11.02
N GLU A 144 10.41 -1.54 -11.71
CA GLU A 144 11.44 -0.56 -11.36
C GLU A 144 10.86 0.82 -10.99
N SER A 145 9.56 0.92 -10.74
CA SER A 145 8.87 2.16 -10.38
C SER A 145 7.95 1.95 -9.18
N MET A 146 7.63 3.05 -8.50
CA MET A 146 6.62 3.11 -7.44
C MET A 146 5.48 4.00 -7.91
N GLU A 147 4.27 3.45 -7.93
CA GLU A 147 3.04 4.21 -8.13
C GLU A 147 2.51 4.69 -6.78
N TYR A 148 2.11 5.96 -6.72
CA TYR A 148 1.53 6.59 -5.55
C TYR A 148 0.07 6.89 -5.84
N LEU A 149 -0.84 6.37 -5.00
CA LEU A 149 -2.27 6.60 -5.12
C LEU A 149 -2.78 7.34 -3.87
N HIS A 150 -3.73 8.24 -4.06
CA HIS A 150 -4.47 8.88 -2.98
C HIS A 150 -5.81 8.18 -2.81
N PHE A 151 -6.02 7.61 -1.64
CA PHE A 151 -7.32 7.15 -1.18
C PHE A 151 -7.98 8.25 -0.34
N ASN A 152 -9.07 8.82 -0.83
CA ASN A 152 -9.83 9.83 -0.09
C ASN A 152 -10.64 9.15 1.02
N ARG A 153 -10.49 9.61 2.27
CA ARG A 153 -11.21 9.06 3.43
C ARG A 153 -12.71 9.29 3.38
N TYR A 154 -13.16 10.38 2.77
CA TYR A 154 -14.58 10.75 2.74
C TYR A 154 -15.36 9.97 1.68
N ASP A 155 -14.83 9.93 0.46
CA ASP A 155 -15.55 9.36 -0.68
C ASP A 155 -15.16 7.88 -0.92
N GLY A 156 -14.05 7.43 -0.34
CA GLY A 156 -13.47 6.11 -0.56
C GLY A 156 -12.91 5.92 -1.98
N THR A 157 -12.67 7.02 -2.70
CA THR A 157 -12.16 6.98 -4.07
C THR A 157 -10.64 6.95 -4.09
N THR A 158 -10.07 6.11 -4.96
CA THR A 158 -8.63 6.07 -5.19
C THR A 158 -8.26 6.78 -6.48
N THR A 159 -7.29 7.69 -6.40
CA THR A 159 -6.80 8.48 -7.53
C THR A 159 -5.30 8.31 -7.69
N LEU A 160 -4.82 8.18 -8.93
CA LEU A 160 -3.38 8.12 -9.20
C LEU A 160 -2.76 9.50 -9.02
N LEU A 161 -1.83 9.62 -8.08
CA LEU A 161 -1.13 10.86 -7.80
C LEU A 161 0.10 11.02 -8.69
N LYS A 162 0.97 10.01 -8.68
CA LYS A 162 2.29 10.10 -9.30
C LYS A 162 2.88 8.72 -9.54
N GLN A 163 3.71 8.59 -10.57
CA GLN A 163 4.59 7.44 -10.76
C GLN A 163 6.04 7.93 -10.68
N ARG A 164 6.89 7.23 -9.93
CA ARG A 164 8.32 7.55 -9.79
C ARG A 164 9.14 6.33 -10.19
N GLU A 165 10.07 6.50 -11.11
CA GLU A 165 11.09 5.49 -11.41
C GLU A 165 12.09 5.40 -10.24
N VAL A 166 12.39 4.18 -9.81
CA VAL A 166 13.35 3.85 -8.77
C VAL A 166 14.71 3.70 -9.45
N GLU A 167 15.26 4.82 -9.95
CA GLU A 167 16.66 4.85 -10.36
C GLU A 167 17.56 4.88 -9.11
N GLY A 168 18.56 4.00 -9.13
CA GLY A 168 19.58 3.87 -8.10
C GLY A 168 20.33 5.18 -7.85
N GLU A 169 20.77 5.34 -6.60
CA GLU A 169 21.72 6.34 -6.09
C GLU A 169 22.07 7.50 -7.04
N SER A 170 21.31 8.59 -6.94
CA SER A 170 21.92 9.91 -6.95
C SER A 170 21.11 10.86 -6.09
N ASP A 171 21.70 11.27 -4.97
CA ASP A 171 21.40 12.54 -4.33
C ASP A 171 21.35 13.67 -5.36
N ILE A 172 20.61 14.73 -5.05
CA ILE A 172 20.44 15.96 -5.85
C ILE A 172 19.35 15.89 -6.93
N ARG A 173 18.07 15.66 -6.57
CA ARG A 173 16.92 16.23 -7.32
C ARG A 173 15.82 16.70 -6.38
N GLN A 174 16.12 17.80 -5.70
CA GLN A 174 15.11 18.74 -5.20
C GLN A 174 14.07 19.00 -6.29
N LEU A 175 12.82 19.14 -5.86
CA LEU A 175 11.73 19.69 -6.67
C LEU A 175 12.19 21.00 -7.30
N VAL A 176 12.51 21.00 -8.59
CA VAL A 176 12.61 22.23 -9.38
C VAL A 176 11.19 22.69 -9.62
N LEU A 177 10.59 23.31 -8.59
CA LEU A 177 9.58 24.34 -8.81
C LEU A 177 10.23 25.34 -9.76
N GLY A 178 9.58 25.65 -10.89
CA GLY A 178 10.12 26.45 -11.99
C GLY A 178 10.44 27.91 -11.66
N ILE A 179 11.29 28.13 -10.67
CA ILE A 179 11.91 29.40 -10.32
C ILE A 179 13.07 29.56 -11.31
N LYS A 180 12.92 30.48 -12.26
CA LYS A 180 13.99 30.83 -13.20
C LYS A 180 15.18 31.38 -12.40
N ASP A 181 16.26 30.60 -12.34
CA ASP A 181 17.53 31.07 -11.79
C ASP A 181 18.03 32.30 -12.56
N ARG A 182 18.10 33.44 -11.87
CA ARG A 182 18.73 34.66 -12.38
C ARG A 182 20.24 34.39 -12.55
N LYS A 183 20.69 34.26 -13.80
CA LYS A 183 22.12 34.18 -14.17
C LYS A 183 22.94 35.26 -13.47
N LYS A 184 23.82 34.87 -12.54
CA LYS A 184 24.90 35.73 -12.04
C LYS A 184 25.89 36.00 -13.18
N ARG A 185 26.12 37.28 -13.50
CA ARG A 185 27.17 37.73 -14.43
C ARG A 185 28.55 37.33 -13.87
N LYS A 186 29.34 36.57 -14.63
CA LYS A 186 30.77 36.34 -14.38
C LYS A 186 31.51 37.68 -14.50
N LYS A 187 32.22 38.09 -13.44
CA LYS A 187 33.31 39.07 -13.54
C LYS A 187 34.52 38.34 -14.10
N VAL A 188 35.07 38.86 -15.20
CA VAL A 188 36.29 38.38 -15.85
C VAL A 188 37.48 38.70 -14.93
N VAL A 189 38.36 37.70 -14.79
CA VAL A 189 39.63 37.75 -14.07
C VAL A 189 40.65 38.52 -14.91
N SER A 190 41.43 39.39 -14.27
CA SER A 190 42.71 39.84 -14.81
C SER A 190 43.78 39.62 -13.73
N GLU A 191 44.63 38.62 -13.95
CA GLU A 191 45.96 38.57 -13.35
C GLU A 191 46.78 39.78 -13.84
N PRO A 192 47.83 40.14 -13.11
CA PRO A 192 49.13 39.91 -13.73
C PRO A 192 50.16 39.32 -12.76
N GLY A 193 50.95 38.39 -13.28
CA GLY A 193 52.22 38.00 -12.69
C GLY A 193 53.30 39.05 -12.93
N GLN A 194 54.11 39.31 -11.89
CA GLN A 194 55.56 39.16 -11.83
C GLN A 194 56.02 39.53 -10.42
#